data_AF-A0A7W3MVR4-F1
#
_entry.id   AF-A0A7W3MVR4-F1
#
_cell.length_a   1.000
_cell.length_b   1.000
_cell.length_c   1.000
_cell.angle_alpha   90.00
_cell.angle_beta   90.00
_cell.angle_gamma   90.00
#
_symmetry.space_group_name_H-M   'P 1'
#
loop_
_entity.id
_entity.type
_entity.pdbx_description
1 polymer ?
#
loop_
_entity_poly.entity_id
_entity_poly.type
_entity_poly.pdbx_seq_one_letter_code
_entity_poly.pdbx_strand_id
1 'polypeptide(L)'
;MLLGLRRLQGSRAADVAAVVGLAGLVPFVRVAVVDLIVGVRAADRAEMDALSEQYDDIPGALYWEAGPLLFQIGLFALLVLLAVGRRVPAWSPVALVLGFAALMADLDLLPLGALLFGVALGPVVRTPRRVSAASTRTG
;
A
#
# COMPACT_ATOMS: atom_id res chain seq x y z
N MET A 1 24.27 -11.12 14.49
CA MET A 1 23.52 -11.26 13.21
C MET A 1 22.39 -12.29 13.30
N LEU A 2 22.63 -13.51 13.82
CA LEU A 2 21.60 -14.57 13.98
C LEU A 2 20.49 -14.26 15.01
N LEU A 3 20.77 -13.49 16.06
CA LEU A 3 19.76 -13.04 17.04
C LEU A 3 18.79 -11.97 16.47
N GLY A 4 19.21 -11.21 15.46
CA GLY A 4 18.34 -10.28 14.73
C GLY A 4 17.34 -11.01 13.83
N LEU A 5 17.75 -12.15 13.26
CA LEU A 5 16.89 -12.99 12.42
C LEU A 5 15.76 -13.68 13.19
N ARG A 6 15.97 -14.03 14.48
CA ARG A 6 14.92 -14.59 15.35
C ARG A 6 13.85 -13.57 15.74
N ARG A 7 14.20 -12.28 15.87
CA ARG A 7 13.21 -11.22 16.17
C ARG A 7 12.35 -10.83 14.96
N LEU A 8 12.76 -11.23 13.75
CA LEU A 8 12.05 -10.93 12.49
C LEU A 8 11.06 -12.02 12.07
N GLN A 9 11.04 -13.17 12.76
CA GLN A 9 9.93 -14.13 12.67
C GLN A 9 8.87 -13.74 13.71
N GLY A 10 7.83 -13.00 13.29
CA GLY A 10 6.76 -12.52 14.18
C GLY A 10 7.14 -11.27 14.99
N SER A 11 7.68 -10.25 14.32
CA SER A 11 7.96 -8.96 14.96
C SER A 11 6.65 -8.23 15.21
N ARG A 12 6.39 -7.79 16.45
CA ARG A 12 5.24 -6.93 16.79
C ARG A 12 5.16 -5.68 15.90
N ALA A 13 6.30 -5.19 15.40
CA ALA A 13 6.32 -4.06 14.48
C ALA A 13 5.76 -4.44 13.09
N ALA A 14 5.97 -5.67 12.63
CA ALA A 14 5.36 -6.16 11.39
C ALA A 14 3.84 -6.33 11.55
N ASP A 15 3.39 -6.84 12.70
CA ASP A 15 1.96 -6.97 13.00
C ASP A 15 1.29 -5.60 13.08
N VAL A 16 1.90 -4.64 13.78
CA VAL A 16 1.39 -3.26 13.85
C VAL A 16 1.38 -2.62 12.48
N ALA A 17 2.45 -2.74 11.69
CA ALA A 17 2.50 -2.19 10.34
C ALA A 17 1.44 -2.82 9.42
N ALA A 18 1.18 -4.11 9.56
CA ALA A 18 0.12 -4.81 8.83
C ALA A 18 -1.27 -4.32 9.26
N VAL A 19 -1.53 -4.18 10.56
CA VAL A 19 -2.81 -3.64 11.07
C VAL A 19 -3.02 -2.21 10.59
N VAL A 20 -2.00 -1.35 10.69
CA VAL A 20 -2.06 0.04 10.22
C VAL A 20 -2.32 0.09 8.71
N GLY A 21 -1.60 -0.70 7.92
CA GLY A 21 -1.79 -0.77 6.48
C GLY A 21 -3.17 -1.28 6.09
N LEU A 22 -3.64 -2.35 6.73
CA LEU A 22 -4.97 -2.93 6.48
C LEU A 22 -6.10 -1.98 6.89
N ALA A 23 -5.95 -1.29 8.02
CA ALA A 23 -6.93 -0.31 8.48
C ALA A 23 -7.09 0.86 7.48
N GLY A 24 -5.99 1.30 6.86
CA GLY A 24 -6.01 2.34 5.84
C GLY A 24 -6.40 1.88 4.43
N LEU A 25 -6.36 0.57 4.16
CA LEU A 25 -6.59 0.04 2.81
C LEU A 25 -7.99 0.35 2.29
N VAL A 26 -9.02 0.17 3.12
CA VAL A 26 -10.41 0.43 2.75
C VAL A 26 -10.63 1.88 2.29
N PRO A 27 -10.27 2.90 3.09
CA PRO A 27 -10.42 4.30 2.69
C PRO A 27 -9.52 4.68 1.53
N PHE A 28 -8.30 4.12 1.41
CA PHE A 28 -7.45 4.30 0.23
C PHE A 28 -8.12 3.80 -1.05
N VAL A 29 -8.67 2.58 -1.03
CA VAL A 29 -9.38 2.00 -2.18
C VAL A 29 -10.61 2.83 -2.53
N ARG A 30 -11.34 3.34 -1.52
CA ARG A 30 -12.48 4.24 -1.75
C ARG A 30 -12.05 5.48 -2.53
N VAL A 31 -11.03 6.21 -2.07
CA VAL A 31 -10.54 7.41 -2.75
C VAL A 31 -10.15 7.10 -4.19
N ALA A 32 -9.35 6.05 -4.41
CA ALA A 32 -8.92 5.65 -5.75
C ALA A 32 -10.09 5.28 -6.69
N VAL A 33 -11.14 4.63 -6.16
CA VAL A 33 -12.33 4.28 -6.94
C VAL A 33 -13.18 5.52 -7.24
N VAL A 34 -13.35 6.43 -6.28
CA VAL A 34 -14.08 7.69 -6.49
C VAL A 34 -13.36 8.52 -7.54
N ASP A 35 -12.05 8.71 -7.43
CA ASP A 35 -11.24 9.45 -8.41
C ASP A 35 -11.36 8.86 -9.82
N LEU A 36 -11.35 7.52 -9.94
CA LEU A 36 -11.51 6.84 -11.22
C LEU A 36 -12.91 7.02 -11.80
N ILE A 37 -13.95 6.91 -10.96
CA ILE A 37 -15.34 7.10 -11.40
C ILE A 37 -15.56 8.55 -11.85
N VAL A 38 -15.12 9.52 -11.04
CA VAL A 38 -15.25 10.94 -11.34
C VAL A 38 -14.47 11.28 -12.61
N GLY A 39 -13.22 10.83 -12.72
CA GLY A 39 -12.37 11.08 -13.89
C GLY A 39 -12.87 10.44 -15.19
N VAL A 40 -13.61 9.32 -15.12
CA VAL A 40 -14.22 8.68 -16.31
C VAL A 40 -15.58 9.28 -16.67
N ARG A 41 -16.35 9.77 -15.68
CA ARG A 41 -17.73 10.24 -15.89
C ARG A 41 -17.84 11.71 -16.21
N ALA A 42 -16.98 12.55 -15.64
CA ALA A 42 -17.10 13.99 -15.79
C ALA A 42 -16.68 14.44 -17.20
N ALA A 43 -17.53 15.22 -17.86
CA ALA A 43 -17.23 15.85 -19.15
C ALA A 43 -16.40 17.13 -18.97
N ASP A 44 -16.52 17.79 -17.81
CA ASP A 44 -15.76 18.98 -17.44
C ASP A 44 -15.45 19.04 -15.94
N ARG A 45 -14.65 20.04 -15.55
CA ARG A 45 -14.19 20.22 -14.17
C ARG A 45 -15.33 20.59 -13.20
N ALA A 46 -16.37 21.26 -13.67
CA ALA A 46 -17.50 21.62 -12.82
C ALA A 46 -18.34 20.37 -12.47
N GLU A 47 -18.45 19.44 -13.43
CA GLU A 47 -19.08 18.15 -13.19
C GLU A 47 -18.24 17.24 -12.27
N MET A 48 -16.91 17.34 -12.32
CA MET A 48 -16.04 16.64 -11.36
C MET A 48 -16.32 17.05 -9.91
N ASP A 49 -16.41 18.36 -9.65
CA ASP A 49 -16.64 18.89 -8.30
C ASP A 49 -18.04 18.47 -7.80
N ALA A 50 -19.07 18.58 -8.65
CA ALA A 50 -20.44 18.18 -8.29
C ALA A 50 -20.58 16.67 -8.02
N LEU A 51 -19.89 15.82 -8.79
CA LEU A 51 -19.88 14.37 -8.55
C LEU A 51 -19.11 14.01 -7.28
N SER A 52 -18.04 14.75 -6.94
CA SER A 52 -17.22 14.50 -5.76
C SER A 52 -17.99 14.80 -4.47
N GLU A 53 -18.71 15.94 -4.42
CA GLU A 53 -19.56 16.32 -3.28
C GLU A 53 -20.63 15.25 -2.96
N GLN A 54 -21.13 14.54 -3.97
CA GLN A 54 -22.12 13.48 -3.78
C GLN A 54 -21.58 12.29 -2.97
N TYR A 55 -20.26 12.09 -2.94
CA TYR A 55 -19.62 11.03 -2.17
C TYR A 55 -19.23 11.46 -0.75
N ASP A 56 -19.27 12.75 -0.40
CA ASP A 56 -18.75 13.27 0.87
C ASP A 56 -19.67 13.08 2.09
N ASP A 57 -20.94 12.72 1.86
CA ASP A 57 -21.94 12.60 2.94
C ASP A 57 -21.90 11.23 3.64
N ILE A 58 -20.71 10.86 4.17
CA ILE A 58 -20.49 9.59 4.88
C ILE A 58 -20.02 9.86 6.32
N PRO A 59 -20.71 9.31 7.34
CA PRO A 59 -20.24 9.41 8.72
C PRO A 59 -18.84 8.79 8.89
N GLY A 60 -17.99 9.45 9.67
CA GLY A 60 -16.60 9.02 9.91
C GLY A 60 -15.54 9.73 9.08
N ALA A 61 -15.76 11.00 8.69
CA ALA A 61 -14.85 11.82 7.87
C ALA A 61 -13.36 11.65 8.20
N LEU A 62 -12.99 11.66 9.49
CA LEU A 62 -11.60 11.48 9.92
C LEU A 62 -10.97 10.16 9.47
N TYR A 63 -11.74 9.06 9.46
CA TYR A 63 -11.25 7.76 8.98
C TYR A 63 -11.07 7.77 7.46
N TRP A 64 -11.99 8.41 6.74
CA TRP A 64 -11.94 8.51 5.29
C TRP A 64 -10.80 9.41 4.82
N GLU A 65 -10.50 10.48 5.55
CA GLU A 65 -9.40 11.41 5.29
C GLU A 65 -8.02 10.85 5.70
N ALA A 66 -7.92 10.26 6.90
CA ALA A 66 -6.64 9.74 7.43
C ALA A 66 -6.28 8.37 6.84
N GLY A 67 -7.27 7.66 6.32
CA GLY A 67 -7.16 6.31 5.80
C GLY A 67 -6.08 6.09 4.74
N PRO A 68 -6.02 6.88 3.66
CA PRO A 68 -4.95 6.81 2.67
C PRO A 68 -3.56 6.94 3.29
N LEU A 69 -3.40 7.82 4.28
CA LEU A 69 -2.13 8.02 4.97
C LEU A 69 -1.76 6.81 5.83
N LEU A 70 -2.73 6.22 6.53
CA LEU A 70 -2.53 4.97 7.29
C LEU A 70 -2.06 3.83 6.37
N PHE A 71 -2.67 3.69 5.19
CA PHE A 71 -2.25 2.69 4.20
C PHE A 71 -0.82 2.91 3.75
N GLN A 72 -0.48 4.16 3.38
CA GLN A 72 0.83 4.53 2.90
C GLN A 72 1.93 4.27 3.95
N ILE A 73 1.70 4.67 5.20
CA ILE A 73 2.64 4.46 6.30
C ILE A 73 2.80 2.96 6.59
N GLY A 74 1.69 2.22 6.68
CA GLY A 74 1.72 0.78 6.95
C GLY A 74 2.46 0.00 5.85
N LEU A 75 2.18 0.32 4.58
CA LEU A 75 2.84 -0.31 3.43
C LEU A 75 4.34 0.02 3.38
N PHE A 76 4.71 1.28 3.60
CA PHE A 76 6.12 1.69 3.66
C PHE A 76 6.85 0.99 4.80
N ALA A 77 6.28 0.97 6.00
CA ALA A 77 6.86 0.28 7.15
C ALA A 77 7.07 -1.21 6.89
N LEU A 78 6.11 -1.89 6.26
CA LEU A 78 6.25 -3.29 5.85
C LEU A 78 7.40 -3.50 4.85
N LEU A 79 7.52 -2.65 3.82
CA LEU A 79 8.61 -2.74 2.85
C LEU A 79 9.97 -2.50 3.52
N VAL A 80 10.07 -1.53 4.42
CA VAL A 80 11.30 -1.27 5.20
C VAL A 80 11.66 -2.49 6.05
N LEU A 81 10.70 -3.08 6.76
CA LEU A 81 10.93 -4.29 7.57
C LEU A 81 11.37 -5.48 6.70
N LEU A 82 10.79 -5.65 5.52
CA LEU A 82 11.22 -6.68 4.56
C LEU A 82 12.64 -6.40 4.03
N ALA A 83 12.99 -5.15 3.76
CA ALA A 83 14.31 -4.76 3.28
C ALA A 83 15.39 -4.95 4.36
N VAL A 84 15.11 -4.55 5.60
CA VAL A 84 15.98 -4.80 6.78
C VAL A 84 16.16 -6.31 7.00
N GLY A 85 15.09 -7.09 6.84
CA GLY A 85 15.13 -8.55 6.87
C GLY A 85 15.78 -9.20 5.64
N ARG A 86 16.31 -8.40 4.70
CA ARG A 86 16.91 -8.82 3.42
C ARG A 86 16.01 -9.72 2.57
N ARG A 87 14.69 -9.61 2.74
CA ARG A 87 13.68 -10.35 1.97
C ARG A 87 13.33 -9.65 0.66
N VAL A 88 13.52 -8.34 0.61
CA VAL A 88 13.43 -7.54 -0.63
C VAL A 88 14.64 -6.61 -0.75
N PRO A 89 14.94 -6.09 -1.95
CA PRO A 89 15.99 -5.11 -2.14
C PRO A 89 15.71 -3.78 -1.42
N ALA A 90 16.76 -3.10 -0.96
CA ALA A 90 16.63 -1.80 -0.28
C ALA A 90 16.09 -0.66 -1.17
N TRP A 91 16.11 -0.83 -2.50
CA TRP A 91 15.50 0.12 -3.43
C TRP A 91 13.97 0.04 -3.48
N SER A 92 13.37 -1.06 -2.99
CA SER A 92 11.91 -1.25 -3.03
C SER A 92 11.13 -0.19 -2.23
N PRO A 93 11.48 0.11 -0.96
CA PRO A 93 10.89 1.24 -0.23
C PRO A 93 11.09 2.59 -0.93
N VAL A 94 12.25 2.80 -1.56
CA VAL A 94 12.56 4.05 -2.28
C VAL A 94 11.68 4.19 -3.51
N ALA A 95 11.51 3.13 -4.29
CA ALA A 95 10.61 3.11 -5.44
C ALA A 95 9.16 3.40 -5.04
N LEU A 96 8.70 2.90 -3.88
CA LEU A 96 7.38 3.21 -3.35
C LEU A 96 7.22 4.72 -3.08
N VAL A 97 8.19 5.33 -2.38
CA VAL A 97 8.18 6.77 -2.08
C VAL A 97 8.23 7.60 -3.36
N LEU A 98 9.04 7.21 -4.34
CA LEU A 98 9.09 7.88 -5.63
C LEU A 98 7.77 7.78 -6.39
N GLY A 99 7.07 6.65 -6.30
CA GLY A 99 5.74 6.49 -6.89
C GLY A 99 4.73 7.47 -6.30
N PHE A 100 4.70 7.61 -4.98
CA PHE A 100 3.84 8.61 -4.32
C PHE A 100 4.26 10.04 -4.62
N ALA A 101 5.57 10.32 -4.66
CA ALA A 101 6.07 11.64 -5.03
C ALA A 101 5.66 12.03 -6.46
N ALA A 102 5.65 11.08 -7.40
CA ALA A 102 5.18 11.31 -8.76
C ALA A 102 3.69 11.70 -8.78
N LEU A 103 2.83 10.95 -8.08
CA LEU A 103 1.40 11.25 -7.98
C LEU A 103 1.11 12.60 -7.31
N MET A 104 1.92 12.99 -6.32
CA MET A 104 1.79 14.28 -5.64
C MET A 104 2.32 15.45 -6.46
N ALA A 105 3.27 15.20 -7.36
CA ALA A 105 3.81 16.21 -8.25
C ALA A 105 2.84 16.51 -9.39
N ASP A 106 2.30 15.46 -10.03
CA ASP A 106 1.34 15.58 -11.12
C ASP A 106 0.55 14.28 -11.32
N LEU A 107 -0.77 14.39 -11.49
CA LEU A 107 -1.63 13.25 -11.81
C LEU A 107 -1.38 12.71 -13.23
N ASP A 108 -0.82 13.51 -14.14
CA ASP A 108 -0.39 13.03 -15.46
C ASP A 108 0.73 11.97 -15.36
N LEU A 109 1.40 11.89 -14.21
CA LEU A 109 2.40 10.88 -13.89
C LEU A 109 1.82 9.59 -13.31
N LEU A 110 0.50 9.42 -13.29
CA LEU A 110 -0.16 8.17 -12.87
C LEU A 110 0.46 6.90 -13.48
N PRO A 111 0.77 6.84 -14.80
CA PRO A 111 1.40 5.65 -15.39
C PRO A 111 2.80 5.38 -14.80
N LEU A 112 3.57 6.45 -14.56
CA LEU A 112 4.90 6.36 -13.97
C LEU A 112 4.82 5.91 -12.50
N GLY A 113 3.90 6.49 -11.73
CA GLY A 113 3.65 6.08 -10.35
C GLY A 113 3.22 4.62 -10.25
N ALA A 114 2.31 4.17 -11.12
CA ALA A 114 1.91 2.77 -11.21
C ALA A 114 3.08 1.84 -11.52
N LEU A 115 3.96 2.23 -12.47
CA LEU A 115 5.17 1.48 -12.77
C LEU A 115 6.10 1.38 -11.55
N LEU A 116 6.32 2.49 -10.85
CA LEU A 116 7.15 2.56 -9.65
C LEU A 116 6.58 1.70 -8.51
N PHE A 117 5.26 1.69 -8.32
CA PHE A 117 4.60 0.78 -7.38
C PHE A 117 4.78 -0.69 -7.78
N GLY A 118 4.64 -1.02 -9.07
CA GLY A 118 4.90 -2.36 -9.58
C GLY A 118 6.34 -2.80 -9.36
N VAL A 119 7.31 -1.92 -9.61
CA VAL A 119 8.74 -2.14 -9.34
C VAL A 119 8.96 -2.37 -7.84
N ALA A 120 8.41 -1.52 -6.99
CA ALA A 120 8.53 -1.62 -5.54
C ALA A 120 7.99 -2.95 -4.99
N LEU A 121 6.84 -3.42 -5.48
CA LEU A 121 6.15 -4.61 -4.97
C LEU A 121 6.57 -5.91 -5.67
N GLY A 122 7.17 -5.84 -6.86
CA GLY A 122 7.59 -7.00 -7.66
C GLY A 122 8.41 -8.05 -6.88
N PRO A 123 9.42 -7.67 -6.08
CA PRO A 123 10.19 -8.61 -5.26
C PRO A 123 9.34 -9.33 -4.20
N VAL A 124 8.32 -8.68 -3.65
CA VAL A 124 7.41 -9.25 -2.64
C VAL A 124 6.61 -10.39 -3.26
N VAL A 125 6.05 -10.17 -4.46
CA VAL A 125 5.23 -11.15 -5.18
C VAL A 125 6.04 -12.37 -5.61
N ARG A 126 7.33 -12.18 -5.91
CA ARG A 126 8.24 -13.25 -6.36
C ARG A 126 8.83 -14.10 -5.24
N THR A 127 8.63 -13.74 -3.97
CA THR A 127 9.14 -14.52 -2.84
C THR A 127 8.30 -15.80 -2.69
N PRO A 128 8.87 -17.01 -2.91
CA PRO A 128 8.10 -18.24 -2.80
C PRO A 128 7.57 -18.39 -1.37
N ARG A 129 6.24 -18.59 -1.22
CA ARG A 129 5.69 -19.14 0.02
C ARG A 129 6.35 -20.51 0.20
N ARG A 130 7.28 -20.64 1.15
CA ARG A 130 7.67 -21.95 1.66
C ARG A 130 6.45 -22.52 2.39
N VAL A 131 5.54 -23.15 1.64
CA VAL A 131 4.54 -24.03 2.22
C VAL A 131 5.33 -25.14 2.89
N SER A 132 5.31 -25.14 4.22
CA SER A 132 6.00 -26.13 5.03
C SER A 132 5.28 -27.46 4.83
N ALA A 133 5.68 -28.24 3.82
CA ALA A 133 5.30 -29.63 3.65
C ALA A 133 6.01 -30.45 4.74
N ALA A 134 5.50 -30.34 5.97
CA ALA A 134 5.99 -31.08 7.12
C ALA A 134 4.81 -31.47 8.01
N SER A 135 3.94 -32.35 7.51
CA SER A 135 3.19 -33.30 8.33
C SER A 135 2.52 -34.35 7.44
N THR A 136 3.31 -35.26 6.88
CA THR A 136 2.81 -36.58 6.48
C THR A 136 3.96 -37.57 6.63
N ARG A 137 4.32 -37.83 7.88
CA ARG A 137 5.09 -39.02 8.24
C ARG A 137 4.60 -39.53 9.59
N THR A 138 3.48 -40.26 9.53
CA THR A 138 2.97 -41.22 10.52
C THR A 138 1.88 -41.97 9.76
N GLY A 139 1.95 -43.27 9.50
CA GLY A 139 2.95 -44.29 9.82
C GLY A 139 2.75 -45.49 8.89
#